data_AF-A0A6A6X283-F1
#
_entry.id   AF-A0A6A6X283-F1
#
_cell.length_a   1.000
_cell.length_b   1.000
_cell.length_c   1.000
_cell.angle_alpha   90.00
_cell.angle_beta   90.00
_cell.angle_gamma   90.00
#
_symmetry.space_group_name_H-M   'P 1'
#
loop_
_entity.id
_entity.type
_entity.pdbx_description
1 polymer ?
#
loop_
_entity_poly.entity_id
_entity_poly.type
_entity_poly.pdbx_seq_one_letter_code
_entity_poly.pdbx_strand_id
1 'polypeptide(L)'
;KTPSGEWISCGHSPHQAIERGCKFDIMSAVWIPQPCYNETFAKEVAAMHHANITNLDFSPRRAVSMTNFTWHSDESLSPESYIPLENLEQFFIEKFDKGERLIAYSIENFHVAHCLYMFRAALRSMERVAAGEKHVYVHEEAMGRPHANHCQNVMMNYE
;
A
#
# COMPACT_ATOMS: atom_id res chain seq x y z
N LYS A 1 -17.78 -1.78 6.58
CA LYS A 1 -18.78 -1.02 7.39
C LYS A 1 -19.05 -1.77 8.68
N THR A 2 -19.20 -1.08 9.81
CA THR A 2 -19.63 -1.65 11.09
C THR A 2 -20.99 -2.34 10.96
N PRO A 3 -21.44 -3.15 11.95
CA PRO A 3 -22.81 -3.68 11.96
C PRO A 3 -23.90 -2.60 11.87
N SER A 4 -23.62 -1.37 12.32
CA SER A 4 -24.49 -0.19 12.19
C SER A 4 -24.46 0.48 10.81
N GLY A 5 -23.61 0.00 9.88
CA GLY A 5 -23.49 0.54 8.52
C GLY A 5 -22.49 1.70 8.37
N GLU A 6 -21.77 2.06 9.43
CA GLU A 6 -20.80 3.15 9.42
C GLU A 6 -19.45 2.70 8.85
N TRP A 7 -18.73 3.60 8.19
CA TRP A 7 -17.36 3.34 7.76
C TRP A 7 -16.42 3.43 8.96
N ILE A 8 -15.56 2.43 9.13
CA ILE A 8 -14.46 2.52 10.09
C ILE A 8 -13.42 3.43 9.45
N SER A 9 -13.03 4.51 10.11
CA SER A 9 -12.19 5.57 9.54
C SER A 9 -10.99 5.88 10.44
N CYS A 10 -9.84 6.07 9.80
CA CYS A 10 -8.60 6.52 10.44
C CYS A 10 -8.53 8.04 10.65
N GLY A 11 -9.59 8.79 10.31
CA GLY A 11 -9.57 10.25 10.35
C GLY A 11 -8.94 10.86 9.10
N HIS A 12 -8.47 12.10 9.23
CA HIS A 12 -7.99 12.92 8.11
C HIS A 12 -6.52 13.35 8.27
N SER A 13 -5.78 12.75 9.21
CA SER A 13 -4.37 13.03 9.44
C SER A 13 -3.63 11.79 9.95
N PRO A 14 -2.30 11.70 9.75
CA PRO A 14 -1.47 10.65 10.35
C PRO A 14 -1.66 10.55 11.87
N HIS A 15 -1.67 11.69 12.56
CA HIS A 15 -1.84 11.73 14.03
C HIS A 15 -3.18 11.16 14.49
N GLN A 16 -4.29 11.50 13.81
CA GLN A 16 -5.59 10.91 14.11
C GLN A 16 -5.62 9.40 13.83
N ALA A 17 -4.93 8.95 12.77
CA ALA A 17 -4.87 7.53 12.44
C ALA A 17 -4.12 6.74 13.51
N ILE A 18 -2.99 7.26 13.99
CA ILE A 18 -2.20 6.69 15.09
C ILE A 18 -3.01 6.66 16.38
N GLU A 19 -3.67 7.77 16.74
CA GLU A 19 -4.52 7.87 17.93
C GLU A 19 -5.67 6.85 17.91
N ARG A 20 -6.23 6.58 16.72
CA ARG A 20 -7.30 5.59 16.51
C ARG A 20 -6.79 4.15 16.39
N GLY A 21 -5.48 3.91 16.50
CA GLY A 21 -4.89 2.59 16.41
C GLY A 21 -4.90 1.99 14.99
N CYS A 22 -5.04 2.82 13.96
CA CYS A 22 -4.86 2.37 12.59
C CYS A 22 -3.42 1.93 12.33
N LYS A 23 -3.25 1.08 11.32
CA LYS A 23 -1.95 0.54 10.92
C LYS A 23 -1.56 1.11 9.57
N PHE A 24 -0.34 1.63 9.46
CA PHE A 24 0.20 2.04 8.18
C PHE A 24 0.47 0.80 7.33
N ASP A 25 -0.22 0.70 6.20
CA ASP A 25 -0.04 -0.39 5.24
C ASP A 25 0.85 0.09 4.11
N ILE A 26 2.08 -0.41 4.09
CA ILE A 26 3.11 0.02 3.13
C ILE A 26 2.67 -0.18 1.68
N MET A 27 1.95 -1.26 1.40
CA MET A 27 1.51 -1.55 0.03
C MET A 27 0.36 -0.66 -0.42
N SER A 28 -0.48 -0.21 0.50
CA SER A 28 -1.53 0.77 0.24
C SER A 28 -1.03 2.22 0.38
N ALA A 29 0.16 2.41 0.99
CA ALA A 29 0.74 3.70 1.36
C ALA A 29 -0.20 4.62 2.17
N VAL A 30 -1.09 4.02 2.98
CA VAL A 30 -2.08 4.73 3.80
C VAL A 30 -2.30 4.03 5.14
N TRP A 31 -2.82 4.77 6.13
CA TRP A 31 -3.27 4.16 7.38
C TRP A 31 -4.62 3.50 7.20
N ILE A 32 -4.71 2.21 7.52
CA ILE A 32 -5.93 1.43 7.39
C ILE A 32 -6.44 0.97 8.77
N PRO A 33 -7.77 0.90 8.96
CA PRO A 33 -8.33 0.43 10.22
C PRO A 33 -7.85 -0.98 10.53
N GLN A 34 -7.56 -1.25 11.81
CA GLN A 34 -7.04 -2.55 12.23
C GLN A 34 -7.86 -3.76 11.74
N PRO A 35 -9.22 -3.74 11.72
CA PRO A 35 -9.99 -4.86 11.15
C PRO A 35 -9.74 -5.12 9.65
N CYS A 36 -9.31 -4.09 8.91
CA CYS A 36 -8.98 -4.17 7.49
C CYS A 36 -7.50 -4.50 7.25
N TYR A 37 -6.63 -4.34 8.25
CA TYR A 37 -5.19 -4.54 8.11
C TYR A 37 -4.83 -6.01 8.00
N ASN A 38 -4.12 -6.38 6.93
CA ASN A 38 -3.61 -7.73 6.74
C ASN A 38 -2.14 -7.81 7.14
N GLU A 39 -1.91 -8.00 8.43
CA GLU A 39 -0.57 -8.05 9.02
C GLU A 39 0.32 -9.13 8.38
N THR A 40 -0.25 -10.29 8.04
CA THR A 40 0.48 -11.37 7.37
C THR A 40 1.03 -10.90 6.04
N PHE A 41 0.22 -10.23 5.22
CA PHE A 41 0.65 -9.81 3.89
C PHE A 41 1.66 -8.67 3.96
N ALA A 42 1.45 -7.71 4.86
CA ALA A 42 2.41 -6.63 5.08
C ALA A 42 3.79 -7.17 5.50
N LYS A 43 3.83 -8.16 6.41
CA LYS A 43 5.07 -8.82 6.84
C LYS A 43 5.74 -9.61 5.72
N GLU A 44 4.97 -10.35 4.92
CA GLU A 44 5.51 -11.10 3.77
C GLU A 44 6.17 -10.15 2.76
N VAL A 45 5.49 -9.06 2.41
CA VAL A 45 6.03 -8.03 1.50
C VAL A 45 7.32 -7.44 2.05
N ALA A 46 7.34 -7.01 3.31
CA ALA A 46 8.53 -6.44 3.93
C ALA A 46 9.70 -7.43 3.90
N ALA A 47 9.47 -8.70 4.26
CA ALA A 47 10.49 -9.73 4.23
C ALA A 47 11.05 -9.96 2.81
N MET A 48 10.18 -10.04 1.81
CA MET A 48 10.60 -10.21 0.42
C MET A 48 11.35 -8.99 -0.13
N HIS A 49 10.95 -7.79 0.27
CA HIS A 49 11.62 -6.54 -0.10
C HIS A 49 13.05 -6.49 0.46
N HIS A 50 13.24 -6.78 1.75
CA HIS A 50 14.56 -6.83 2.38
C HIS A 50 15.47 -7.91 1.77
N ALA A 51 14.91 -9.05 1.33
CA ALA A 51 15.68 -10.12 0.70
C ALA A 51 16.18 -9.77 -0.72
N ASN A 52 15.51 -8.84 -1.43
CA ASN A 52 15.78 -8.57 -2.84
C ASN A 52 16.46 -7.22 -3.13
N ILE A 53 16.58 -6.32 -2.14
CA ILE A 53 17.34 -5.06 -2.27
C ILE A 53 18.83 -5.29 -2.59
N THR A 54 19.40 -6.46 -2.26
CA THR A 54 20.84 -6.72 -2.40
C THR A 54 21.33 -6.90 -3.85
N ASN A 55 20.46 -6.82 -4.87
CA ASN A 55 20.80 -7.06 -6.29
C ASN A 55 20.45 -5.91 -7.25
N LEU A 56 20.35 -4.67 -6.75
CA LEU A 56 20.04 -3.50 -7.58
C LEU A 56 21.27 -3.00 -8.36
N ASP A 57 21.51 -3.55 -9.56
CA ASP A 57 22.41 -2.91 -10.53
C ASP A 57 21.60 -2.08 -11.55
N PHE A 58 20.59 -2.63 -12.20
CA PHE A 58 19.67 -1.84 -13.05
C PHE A 58 18.32 -2.54 -13.08
N SER A 59 17.21 -1.83 -12.88
CA SER A 59 15.88 -2.37 -13.20
C SER A 59 15.75 -2.40 -14.72
N PRO A 60 15.76 -3.58 -15.39
CA PRO A 60 15.49 -3.62 -16.81
C PRO A 60 14.06 -3.15 -17.02
N ARG A 61 13.80 -2.33 -18.05
CA ARG A 61 12.45 -1.85 -18.44
C ARG A 61 11.39 -2.95 -18.70
N ARG A 62 11.73 -4.24 -18.48
CA ARG A 62 10.91 -5.43 -18.74
C ARG A 62 10.91 -6.46 -17.59
N ALA A 63 11.47 -6.14 -16.42
CA ALA A 63 11.42 -7.04 -15.28
C ALA A 63 10.31 -6.61 -14.31
N VAL A 64 9.14 -7.25 -14.42
CA VAL A 64 8.09 -7.13 -13.42
C VAL A 64 8.56 -7.79 -12.13
N SER A 65 8.73 -7.00 -11.08
CA SER A 65 9.08 -7.52 -9.75
C SER A 65 8.10 -7.03 -8.70
N MET A 66 7.55 -7.95 -7.92
CA MET A 66 6.65 -7.63 -6.81
C MET A 66 7.38 -7.19 -5.53
N THR A 67 8.71 -7.13 -5.57
CA THR A 67 9.56 -7.02 -4.37
C THR A 67 10.70 -6.01 -4.55
N ASN A 68 10.98 -5.67 -5.81
CA ASN A 68 11.99 -4.70 -6.19
C ASN A 68 11.33 -3.39 -6.62
N PHE A 69 10.97 -2.58 -5.63
CA PHE A 69 10.46 -1.22 -5.79
C PHE A 69 11.17 -0.28 -4.82
N THR A 70 11.22 1.01 -5.12
CA THR A 70 11.90 2.02 -4.30
C THR A 70 10.97 3.20 -4.07
N TRP A 71 11.09 3.85 -2.92
CA TRP A 71 10.36 5.08 -2.62
C TRP A 71 11.29 6.28 -2.67
N HIS A 72 10.79 7.40 -3.15
CA HIS A 72 11.55 8.62 -3.38
C HIS A 72 10.76 9.86 -2.97
N SER A 73 11.44 10.87 -2.44
CA SER A 73 10.81 12.15 -2.09
C SER A 73 10.61 13.07 -3.29
N ASP A 74 11.23 12.77 -4.43
CA ASP A 74 11.12 13.51 -5.69
C ASP A 74 10.69 12.63 -6.87
N GLU A 75 10.14 13.26 -7.91
CA GLU A 75 9.63 12.60 -9.11
C GLU A 75 10.72 12.09 -10.04
N SER A 76 11.95 12.62 -9.93
CA SER A 76 13.09 12.19 -10.74
C SER A 76 13.68 10.86 -10.27
N LEU A 77 13.23 10.36 -9.11
CA LEU A 77 13.70 9.14 -8.47
C LEU A 77 15.22 9.19 -8.22
N SER A 78 15.72 10.34 -7.79
CA SER A 78 17.15 10.53 -7.55
C SER A 78 17.65 9.61 -6.44
N PRO A 79 18.91 9.14 -6.48
CA PRO A 79 19.48 8.35 -5.40
C PRO A 79 19.42 9.06 -4.05
N GLU A 80 19.59 10.38 -4.02
CA GLU A 80 19.57 11.20 -2.81
C GLU A 80 18.18 11.33 -2.20
N SER A 81 17.13 11.16 -3.00
CA SER A 81 15.74 11.21 -2.53
C SER A 81 15.21 9.88 -2.02
N TYR A 82 16.03 8.82 -2.00
CA TYR A 82 15.60 7.48 -1.59
C TYR A 82 15.05 7.47 -0.16
N ILE A 83 13.89 6.84 0.02
CA ILE A 83 13.20 6.65 1.29
C ILE A 83 13.23 5.15 1.61
N PRO A 84 13.95 4.72 2.66
CA PRO A 84 13.87 3.35 3.16
C PRO A 84 12.42 2.98 3.51
N LEU A 85 12.02 1.73 3.24
CA LEU A 85 10.64 1.29 3.42
C LEU A 85 10.15 1.47 4.85
N GLU A 86 11.02 1.19 5.82
CA GLU A 86 10.79 1.36 7.26
C GLU A 86 10.57 2.82 7.69
N ASN A 87 11.01 3.78 6.87
CA ASN A 87 10.88 5.21 7.14
C ASN A 87 9.70 5.85 6.40
N LEU A 88 8.98 5.10 5.56
CA LEU A 88 7.91 5.65 4.73
C LEU A 88 6.74 6.22 5.55
N GLU A 89 6.34 5.56 6.64
CA GLU A 89 5.32 6.08 7.56
C GLU A 89 5.75 7.44 8.15
N GLN A 90 6.97 7.47 8.69
CA GLN A 90 7.54 8.68 9.30
C GLN A 90 7.68 9.82 8.29
N PHE A 91 8.06 9.51 7.04
CA PHE A 91 8.12 10.48 5.96
C PHE A 91 6.78 11.18 5.72
N PHE A 92 5.68 10.42 5.70
CA PHE A 92 4.34 11.01 5.54
C PHE A 92 3.90 11.82 6.76
N ILE A 93 4.25 11.41 7.97
CA ILE A 93 4.00 12.20 9.20
C ILE A 93 4.70 13.56 9.09
N GLU A 94 5.99 13.57 8.73
CA GLU A 94 6.76 14.81 8.61
C GLU A 94 6.25 15.75 7.52
N LYS A 95 5.83 15.21 6.38
CA LYS A 95 5.19 16.01 5.33
C LYS A 95 3.89 16.65 5.82
N PHE A 96 3.08 15.89 6.55
CA PHE A 96 1.85 16.43 7.14
C PHE A 96 2.16 17.58 8.10
N ASP A 97 3.14 17.40 8.99
CA ASP A 97 3.53 18.40 9.99
C ASP A 97 4.06 19.70 9.36
N LYS A 98 4.66 19.60 8.17
CA LYS A 98 5.11 20.74 7.37
C LYS A 98 4.00 21.37 6.53
N GLY A 99 2.79 20.81 6.52
CA GLY A 99 1.68 21.26 5.67
C GLY A 99 1.88 20.92 4.19
N GLU A 100 2.71 19.94 3.88
CA GLU A 100 3.01 19.49 2.52
C GLU A 100 1.99 18.45 2.03
N ARG A 101 1.96 18.23 0.71
CA ARG A 101 1.18 17.14 0.12
C ARG A 101 1.81 15.79 0.47
N LEU A 102 0.98 14.84 0.89
CA LEU A 102 1.39 13.48 1.25
C LEU A 102 1.66 12.64 0.00
N ILE A 103 2.76 12.95 -0.69
CA ILE A 103 3.19 12.29 -1.92
C ILE A 103 4.60 11.76 -1.72
N ALA A 104 4.76 10.48 -2.03
CA ALA A 104 6.02 9.80 -2.27
C ALA A 104 5.97 9.20 -3.69
N TYR A 105 7.11 9.14 -4.36
CA TYR A 105 7.24 8.65 -5.73
C TYR A 105 7.86 7.26 -5.72
N SER A 106 7.52 6.43 -6.69
CA SER A 106 8.06 5.09 -6.81
C SER A 106 8.19 4.68 -8.28
N ILE A 107 9.00 3.65 -8.53
CA ILE A 107 9.09 3.00 -9.84
C ILE A 107 7.86 2.16 -10.14
N GLU A 108 7.70 1.83 -11.42
CA GLU A 108 6.55 1.08 -11.95
C GLU A 108 6.30 -0.27 -11.27
N ASN A 109 7.36 -0.95 -10.83
CA ASN A 109 7.24 -2.21 -10.09
C ASN A 109 6.36 -2.09 -8.84
N PHE A 110 6.32 -0.91 -8.19
CA PHE A 110 5.41 -0.69 -7.07
C PHE A 110 3.95 -0.74 -7.52
N HIS A 111 3.60 -0.12 -8.65
CA HIS A 111 2.22 -0.13 -9.12
C HIS A 111 1.72 -1.56 -9.38
N VAL A 112 2.58 -2.42 -9.94
CA VAL A 112 2.26 -3.84 -10.11
C VAL A 112 2.13 -4.56 -8.78
N ALA A 113 3.09 -4.37 -7.89
CA ALA A 113 3.10 -4.98 -6.56
C ALA A 113 1.86 -4.57 -5.76
N HIS A 114 1.51 -3.28 -5.77
CA HIS A 114 0.31 -2.70 -5.16
C HIS A 114 -0.96 -3.34 -5.72
N CYS A 115 -1.12 -3.41 -7.05
CA CYS A 115 -2.31 -3.99 -7.66
C CYS A 115 -2.50 -5.46 -7.25
N LEU A 116 -1.44 -6.26 -7.32
CA LEU A 116 -1.50 -7.67 -6.94
C LEU A 116 -1.73 -7.86 -5.43
N TYR A 117 -1.18 -6.98 -4.59
CA TYR A 117 -1.48 -6.94 -3.16
C TYR A 117 -2.97 -6.69 -2.91
N MET A 118 -3.57 -5.71 -3.59
CA MET A 118 -5.00 -5.39 -3.48
C MET A 118 -5.88 -6.55 -3.94
N PHE A 119 -5.56 -7.19 -5.08
CA PHE A 119 -6.27 -8.39 -5.53
C PHE A 119 -6.21 -9.53 -4.52
N ARG A 120 -5.03 -9.75 -3.92
CA ARG A 120 -4.85 -10.80 -2.91
C ARG A 120 -5.67 -10.50 -1.66
N ALA A 121 -5.71 -9.24 -1.20
CA ALA A 121 -6.51 -8.81 -0.06
C ALA A 121 -8.03 -9.00 -0.31
N ALA A 122 -8.49 -8.64 -1.50
CA ALA A 122 -9.87 -8.87 -1.94
C ALA A 122 -10.22 -10.36 -1.99
N LEU A 123 -9.37 -11.18 -2.62
CA LEU A 123 -9.58 -12.62 -2.73
C LEU A 123 -9.68 -13.31 -1.36
N ARG A 124 -8.74 -13.01 -0.43
CA ARG A 124 -8.82 -13.56 0.93
C ARG A 124 -10.09 -13.16 1.66
N SER A 125 -10.53 -11.93 1.47
CA SER A 125 -11.77 -11.45 2.08
C SER A 125 -12.98 -12.22 1.53
N MET A 126 -13.01 -12.50 0.23
CA MET A 126 -14.04 -13.35 -0.38
C MET A 126 -13.99 -14.80 0.11
N GLU A 127 -12.80 -15.39 0.25
CA GLU A 127 -12.63 -16.75 0.80
C GLU A 127 -13.18 -16.86 2.23
N ARG A 128 -12.89 -15.88 3.08
CA ARG A 128 -13.41 -15.82 4.46
C ARG A 128 -14.93 -15.75 4.50
N VAL A 129 -15.53 -14.91 3.65
CA VAL A 129 -16.99 -14.82 3.51
C VAL A 129 -17.58 -16.14 3.01
N ALA A 130 -16.96 -16.77 2.01
CA ALA A 130 -17.41 -18.05 1.47
C ALA A 130 -17.32 -19.19 2.51
N ALA A 131 -16.35 -19.13 3.43
CA ALA A 131 -16.23 -20.04 4.57
C ALA A 131 -17.27 -19.77 5.69
N GLY A 132 -18.15 -18.78 5.52
CA GLY A 132 -19.18 -18.43 6.49
C GLY A 132 -18.72 -17.47 7.59
N GLU A 133 -17.53 -16.91 7.48
CA GLU A 133 -17.05 -15.89 8.43
C GLU A 133 -17.91 -14.63 8.33
N LYS A 134 -18.36 -14.14 9.50
CA LYS A 134 -19.12 -12.89 9.61
C LYS A 134 -18.17 -11.75 9.96
N HIS A 135 -18.56 -10.52 9.60
CA HIS A 135 -17.79 -9.32 9.90
C HIS A 135 -16.38 -9.34 9.29
N VAL A 136 -16.29 -9.74 8.01
CA VAL A 136 -15.06 -9.62 7.23
C VAL A 136 -14.93 -8.18 6.76
N TYR A 137 -13.79 -7.55 7.08
CA TYR A 137 -13.47 -6.18 6.69
C TYR A 137 -12.28 -6.19 5.72
N VAL A 138 -12.30 -5.25 4.79
CA VAL A 138 -11.25 -5.05 3.80
C VAL A 138 -11.17 -3.56 3.47
N HIS A 139 -9.97 -3.10 3.12
CA HIS A 139 -9.78 -1.72 2.69
C HIS A 139 -10.63 -1.41 1.44
N GLU A 140 -11.15 -0.19 1.35
CA GLU A 140 -12.08 0.16 0.27
C GLU A 140 -11.42 0.11 -1.11
N GLU A 141 -10.14 0.46 -1.20
CA GLU A 141 -9.37 0.40 -2.45
C GLU A 141 -9.28 -1.03 -3.01
N ALA A 142 -9.24 -2.05 -2.15
CA ALA A 142 -9.18 -3.44 -2.62
C ALA A 142 -10.49 -3.91 -3.29
N MET A 143 -11.63 -3.26 -3.01
CA MET A 143 -12.95 -3.67 -3.50
C MET A 143 -13.68 -2.60 -4.32
N GLY A 144 -13.13 -1.39 -4.42
CA GLY A 144 -13.74 -0.24 -5.07
C GLY A 144 -13.66 -0.32 -6.59
N ARG A 145 -14.78 -0.11 -7.30
CA ARG A 145 -14.79 -0.03 -8.77
C ARG A 145 -13.81 1.01 -9.34
N PRO A 146 -13.72 2.24 -8.80
CA PRO A 146 -12.76 3.23 -9.30
C PRO A 146 -11.31 2.74 -9.21
N HIS A 147 -10.96 2.08 -8.11
CA HIS A 147 -9.62 1.54 -7.89
C HIS A 147 -9.33 0.35 -8.80
N ALA A 148 -10.28 -0.57 -8.95
CA ALA A 148 -10.15 -1.69 -9.88
C ALA A 148 -9.91 -1.23 -11.33
N ASN A 149 -10.61 -0.17 -11.77
CA ASN A 149 -10.40 0.42 -13.10
C ASN A 149 -9.03 1.10 -13.22
N HIS A 150 -8.58 1.80 -12.17
CA HIS A 150 -7.23 2.37 -12.13
C HIS A 150 -6.17 1.26 -12.26
N CYS A 151 -6.27 0.19 -11.46
CA CYS A 151 -5.38 -0.97 -11.53
C CYS A 151 -5.37 -1.61 -12.92
N GLN A 152 -6.53 -1.78 -13.55
CA GLN A 152 -6.62 -2.32 -14.91
C GLN A 152 -5.90 -1.42 -15.91
N ASN A 153 -6.09 -0.11 -15.85
CA ASN A 153 -5.41 0.81 -16.76
C ASN A 153 -3.90 0.82 -16.56
N VAL A 154 -3.43 0.82 -15.31
CA VAL A 154 -2.00 0.75 -14.99
C VAL A 154 -1.40 -0.56 -15.51
N MET A 155 -2.05 -1.70 -15.27
CA MET A 155 -1.55 -3.01 -15.72
C MET A 155 -1.65 -3.22 -17.24
N MET A 156 -2.52 -2.50 -17.94
CA MET A 156 -2.74 -2.68 -19.38
C MET A 156 -2.03 -1.63 -20.23
N ASN A 157 -1.71 -0.45 -19.68
CA ASN A 157 -1.04 0.64 -20.39
C ASN A 157 0.49 0.58 -20.27
N TYR A 158 1.07 -0.62 -20.31
CA TYR A 158 2.50 -0.78 -20.56
C TYR A 158 2.82 -0.40 -22.01
N GLU A 159 2.98 0.89 -22.27
CA GLU A 159 3.71 1.42 -23.45
C GLU A 159 5.13 1.86 -23.05
#